data_AF-A0A7C5I3T8-F1
#
_entry.id   AF-A0A7C5I3T8-F1
#
_cell.length_a   1.000
_cell.length_b   1.000
_cell.length_c   1.000
_cell.angle_alpha   90.00
_cell.angle_beta   90.00
_cell.angle_gamma   90.00
#
_symmetry.space_group_name_H-M   'P 1'
#
loop_
_entity.id
_entity.type
_entity.pdbx_description
1 polymer ?
#
loop_
_entity_poly.entity_id
_entity_poly.type
_entity_poly.pdbx_seq_one_letter_code
_entity_poly.pdbx_strand_id
1 'polypeptide(L)'
;MIKFLIKGVLRDRSRSLFPVLTVTAGVLLTVVGFSWLNGIQSSWVEVAAKYNTGHLRVMSRAYADDVNQSPNDLAYIGINQLLSNLRQAFPELTSTPRIRVGCRLDIPDEKDQPEVQGPCMGMAVDLL
;
A
#
# COMPACT_ATOMS: atom_id res chain seq x y z
N MET A 1 24.17 -48.61 -3.31
CA MET A 1 23.55 -48.19 -4.59
C MET A 1 23.51 -46.67 -4.76
N ILE A 2 23.02 -45.88 -3.78
CA ILE A 2 22.95 -44.40 -3.90
C ILE A 2 24.30 -43.72 -4.25
N LYS A 3 25.41 -44.17 -3.63
CA LYS A 3 26.78 -43.67 -3.90
C LYS A 3 27.22 -43.88 -5.37
N PHE A 4 26.74 -44.93 -6.01
CA PHE A 4 27.06 -45.22 -7.42
C PHE A 4 26.32 -44.25 -8.36
N LEU A 5 25.05 -43.99 -8.10
CA LEU A 5 24.25 -43.03 -8.86
C LEU A 5 24.81 -41.61 -8.76
N ILE A 6 25.15 -41.16 -7.54
CA ILE A 6 25.73 -39.82 -7.32
C ILE A 6 27.07 -39.67 -8.06
N LYS A 7 27.94 -40.68 -8.01
CA LYS A 7 29.19 -40.69 -8.79
C LYS A 7 28.94 -40.66 -10.30
N GLY A 8 27.91 -41.36 -10.80
CA GLY A 8 27.52 -41.34 -12.21
C GLY A 8 27.06 -39.95 -12.67
N VAL A 9 26.19 -39.31 -11.89
CA VAL A 9 25.67 -37.96 -12.16
C VAL A 9 26.78 -36.91 -12.14
N LEU A 10 27.72 -37.00 -11.19
CA LEU A 10 28.85 -36.07 -11.09
C LEU A 10 29.90 -36.27 -12.18
N ARG A 11 30.06 -37.51 -12.68
CA ARG A 11 31.06 -37.85 -13.71
C ARG A 11 30.62 -37.44 -15.11
N ASP A 12 29.32 -37.49 -15.41
CA ASP A 12 28.79 -37.15 -16.74
C ASP A 12 28.13 -35.77 -16.77
N ARG A 13 28.98 -34.74 -16.75
CA ARG A 13 28.61 -33.33 -16.60
C ARG A 13 27.73 -32.79 -17.74
N SER A 14 27.89 -33.28 -18.97
CA SER A 14 27.08 -32.82 -20.11
C SER A 14 25.62 -33.28 -20.02
N ARG A 15 25.38 -34.47 -19.44
CA ARG A 15 24.05 -35.05 -19.29
C ARG A 15 23.33 -34.62 -18.01
N SER A 16 24.06 -34.29 -16.95
CA SER A 16 23.48 -33.93 -15.65
C SER A 16 23.31 -32.43 -15.42
N LEU A 17 24.17 -31.57 -15.97
CA LEU A 17 24.10 -30.12 -15.73
C LEU A 17 22.82 -29.49 -16.26
N PHE A 18 22.45 -29.80 -17.50
CA PHE A 18 21.34 -29.14 -18.16
C PHE A 18 20.00 -29.40 -17.44
N PRO A 19 19.66 -30.66 -17.08
CA PRO A 19 18.47 -30.93 -16.27
C PRO A 19 18.51 -30.26 -14.89
N VAL A 20 19.66 -30.30 -14.21
CA VAL A 20 19.81 -29.69 -12.88
C VAL A 20 19.61 -28.17 -12.94
N LEU A 21 20.22 -27.49 -13.92
CA LEU A 21 20.03 -26.05 -14.12
C LEU A 21 18.58 -25.71 -14.42
N THR A 22 17.92 -26.46 -15.30
CA THR A 22 16.51 -26.21 -15.66
C THR A 22 15.59 -26.36 -14.45
N VAL A 23 15.75 -27.44 -13.67
CA VAL A 23 14.95 -27.65 -12.45
C VAL A 23 15.27 -26.58 -11.42
N THR A 24 16.55 -26.25 -11.22
CA THR A 24 16.96 -25.22 -10.26
C THR A 24 16.40 -23.86 -10.63
N ALA A 25 16.46 -23.47 -11.91
CA ALA A 25 15.90 -22.22 -12.41
C ALA A 25 14.38 -22.16 -12.24
N GLY A 26 13.66 -23.25 -12.54
CA GLY A 26 12.21 -23.32 -12.37
C GLY A 26 11.79 -23.22 -10.89
N VAL A 27 12.48 -23.95 -10.01
CA VAL A 27 12.24 -23.88 -8.57
C VAL A 27 12.56 -22.49 -8.02
N LEU A 28 13.71 -21.91 -8.40
CA LEU A 28 14.11 -20.58 -7.98
C LEU A 28 13.08 -19.54 -8.40
N LEU A 29 12.65 -19.55 -9.67
CA LEU A 29 11.65 -18.63 -10.19
C LEU A 29 10.34 -18.75 -9.39
N THR A 30 9.90 -19.97 -9.10
CA THR A 30 8.66 -20.21 -8.37
C THR A 30 8.76 -19.74 -6.92
N VAL A 31 9.84 -20.06 -6.21
CA VAL A 31 10.04 -19.69 -4.80
C VAL A 31 10.23 -18.18 -4.66
N VAL A 32 11.05 -17.57 -5.51
CA VAL A 32 11.27 -16.12 -5.52
C VAL A 32 9.98 -15.39 -5.89
N GLY A 33 9.29 -15.82 -6.94
CA GLY A 33 8.02 -15.22 -7.36
C GLY A 33 6.96 -15.29 -6.27
N PHE A 34 6.78 -16.46 -5.66
CA PHE A 34 5.84 -16.64 -4.55
C PHE A 34 6.20 -15.77 -3.34
N SER A 35 7.46 -15.77 -2.92
CA SER A 35 7.91 -14.98 -1.77
C SER A 35 7.79 -13.49 -2.03
N TRP A 36 8.08 -13.04 -3.25
CA TRP A 36 7.96 -11.64 -3.65
C TRP A 36 6.49 -11.21 -3.66
N LEU A 37 5.58 -12.00 -4.25
CA LEU A 37 4.14 -11.68 -4.25
C LEU A 37 3.57 -11.60 -2.82
N ASN A 38 4.00 -12.48 -1.91
CA ASN A 38 3.61 -12.39 -0.51
C ASN A 38 4.18 -11.15 0.17
N GLY A 39 5.45 -10.81 -0.08
CA GLY A 39 6.07 -9.59 0.43
C GLY A 39 5.36 -8.32 -0.07
N ILE A 40 4.95 -8.31 -1.34
CA ILE A 40 4.13 -7.25 -1.91
C ILE A 40 2.82 -7.14 -1.14
N GLN A 41 2.07 -8.24 -0.97
CA GLN A 41 0.81 -8.23 -0.22
C GLN A 41 0.96 -7.69 1.20
N SER A 42 1.99 -8.10 1.95
CA SER A 42 2.24 -7.56 3.30
C SER A 42 2.51 -6.05 3.27
N SER A 43 3.30 -5.59 2.30
CA SER A 43 3.60 -4.17 2.14
C SER A 43 2.36 -3.36 1.76
N TRP A 44 1.46 -3.90 0.93
CA TRP A 44 0.19 -3.25 0.61
C TRP A 44 -0.67 -3.01 1.84
N VAL A 45 -0.78 -4.02 2.73
CA VAL A 45 -1.54 -3.87 3.99
C VAL A 45 -0.91 -2.79 4.87
N GLU A 46 0.42 -2.78 4.99
CA GLU A 46 1.12 -1.78 5.79
C GLU A 46 0.94 -0.36 5.23
N VAL A 47 1.08 -0.17 3.92
CA VAL A 47 0.87 1.12 3.24
C VAL A 47 -0.60 1.55 3.38
N ALA A 48 -1.56 0.65 3.15
CA ALA A 48 -2.98 0.95 3.32
C ALA A 48 -3.29 1.39 4.76
N ALA A 49 -2.74 0.71 5.78
CA ALA A 49 -2.89 1.11 7.17
C ALA A 49 -2.24 2.48 7.44
N LYS A 50 -1.00 2.69 6.99
CA LYS A 50 -0.26 3.94 7.21
C LYS A 50 -0.89 5.14 6.53
N TYR A 51 -1.52 4.99 5.36
CA TYR A 51 -2.04 6.14 4.62
C TYR A 51 -3.56 6.29 4.68
N ASN A 52 -4.32 5.19 4.79
CA ASN A 52 -5.78 5.21 4.71
C ASN A 52 -6.47 5.12 6.07
N THR A 53 -6.61 3.92 6.60
CA THR A 53 -7.48 3.68 7.74
C THR A 53 -6.77 3.87 9.07
N GLY A 54 -5.45 3.69 9.12
CA GLY A 54 -4.78 3.44 10.40
C GLY A 54 -5.21 2.12 11.02
N HIS A 55 -4.72 1.85 12.23
CA HIS A 55 -5.28 0.81 13.09
C HIS A 55 -6.61 1.28 13.71
N LEU A 56 -6.72 2.59 13.98
CA LEU A 56 -7.91 3.26 14.48
C LEU A 56 -8.12 4.55 13.71
N ARG A 57 -9.40 4.88 13.44
CA ARG A 57 -9.80 6.10 12.73
C ARG A 57 -10.88 6.82 13.54
N VAL A 58 -10.60 8.06 13.92
CA VAL A 58 -11.55 8.93 14.62
C VAL A 58 -12.20 9.86 13.59
N MET A 59 -13.52 9.80 13.46
CA MET A 59 -14.30 10.64 12.54
C MET A 59 -15.61 11.07 13.20
N SER A 60 -16.23 12.13 12.68
CA SER A 60 -17.57 12.52 13.13
C SER A 60 -18.60 11.52 12.59
N ARG A 61 -19.78 11.44 13.22
CA ARG A 61 -20.84 10.54 12.74
C ARG A 61 -21.29 10.90 11.32
N ALA A 62 -21.46 12.20 11.04
CA ALA A 62 -21.81 12.68 9.71
C ALA A 62 -20.73 12.31 8.66
N TYR A 63 -19.44 12.45 9.00
CA TYR A 63 -18.35 12.03 8.10
C TYR A 63 -18.37 10.51 7.86
N ALA A 64 -18.77 9.71 8.86
CA ALA A 64 -18.85 8.26 8.73
C ALA A 64 -19.93 7.81 7.74
N ASP A 65 -21.07 8.49 7.72
CA ASP A 65 -22.19 8.17 6.84
C ASP A 65 -21.82 8.37 5.35
N ASP A 66 -21.00 9.38 5.04
CA ASP A 66 -20.55 9.71 3.68
C ASP A 66 -19.06 9.43 3.41
N VAL A 67 -18.43 8.56 4.20
CA VAL A 67 -16.96 8.35 4.17
C VAL A 67 -16.40 7.98 2.79
N ASN A 68 -17.19 7.32 1.95
CA ASN A 68 -16.80 6.91 0.60
C ASN A 68 -16.59 8.11 -0.35
N GLN A 69 -17.19 9.27 -0.03
CA GLN A 69 -17.07 10.49 -0.81
C GLN A 69 -15.87 11.36 -0.39
N SER A 70 -15.17 11.00 0.69
CA SER A 70 -14.16 11.86 1.33
C SER A 70 -14.67 13.31 1.55
N PRO A 71 -15.75 13.49 2.34
CA PRO A 71 -16.49 14.75 2.45
C PRO A 71 -15.67 15.77 3.25
N ASN A 72 -14.87 16.58 2.54
CA ASN A 72 -13.96 17.54 3.15
C ASN A 72 -14.70 18.68 3.88
N ASP A 73 -15.95 18.95 3.51
CA ASP A 73 -16.87 19.85 4.19
C ASP A 73 -17.28 19.35 5.59
N LEU A 74 -17.23 18.04 5.83
CA LEU A 74 -17.49 17.41 7.13
C LEU A 74 -16.21 17.17 7.95
N ALA A 75 -15.08 17.70 7.50
CA ALA A 75 -13.80 17.57 8.19
C ALA A 75 -13.79 18.32 9.52
N TYR A 76 -13.00 17.82 10.49
CA TYR A 76 -12.82 18.52 11.75
C TYR A 76 -12.03 19.82 11.57
N ILE A 77 -12.46 20.86 12.28
CA ILE A 77 -11.78 22.16 12.35
C ILE A 77 -11.23 22.34 13.78
N GLY A 78 -10.02 22.88 13.92
CA GLY A 78 -9.46 23.20 15.25
C GLY A 78 -9.14 21.99 16.12
N ILE A 79 -8.53 20.95 15.54
CA ILE A 79 -8.34 19.64 16.17
C ILE A 79 -7.32 19.56 17.32
N ASN A 80 -6.65 20.65 17.69
CA ASN A 80 -5.54 20.63 18.64
C ASN A 80 -5.94 20.03 20.01
N GLN A 81 -7.11 20.41 20.52
CA GLN A 81 -7.60 19.88 21.80
C GLN A 81 -7.99 18.40 21.70
N LEU A 82 -8.63 18.00 20.60
CA LEU A 82 -8.96 16.60 20.34
C LEU A 82 -7.70 15.73 20.25
N LEU A 83 -6.66 16.19 19.55
CA LEU A 83 -5.39 15.49 19.45
C LEU A 83 -4.69 15.38 20.80
N SER A 84 -4.70 16.45 21.62
CA SER A 84 -4.14 16.42 22.98
C SER A 84 -4.83 15.37 23.84
N ASN A 85 -6.17 15.34 23.81
CA ASN A 85 -6.96 14.39 24.59
C ASN A 85 -6.72 12.94 24.14
N LEU A 86 -6.62 12.69 22.83
CA LEU A 86 -6.33 11.36 22.29
C LEU A 86 -4.94 10.87 22.69
N ARG A 87 -3.93 11.73 22.62
CA ARG A 87 -2.55 11.40 23.02
C ARG A 87 -2.44 11.11 24.52
N GLN A 88 -3.25 11.78 25.34
CA GLN A 88 -3.29 11.53 26.78
C GLN A 88 -4.05 10.23 27.13
N ALA A 89 -5.16 9.96 26.43
CA ALA A 89 -5.99 8.78 26.68
C ALA A 89 -5.36 7.48 26.15
N PHE A 90 -4.61 7.56 25.04
CA PHE A 90 -3.99 6.41 24.38
C PHE A 90 -2.53 6.71 24.05
N PRO A 91 -1.63 6.76 25.06
CA PRO A 91 -0.23 7.12 24.87
C PRO A 91 0.54 6.11 24.00
N GLU A 92 0.09 4.85 23.95
CA GLU A 92 0.66 3.82 23.08
C GLU A 92 0.35 4.01 21.59
N LEU A 93 -0.56 4.93 21.23
CA LEU A 93 -0.99 5.15 19.84
C LEU A 93 -0.47 6.46 19.27
N THR A 94 0.13 6.39 18.08
CA THR A 94 0.49 7.58 17.31
C THR A 94 -0.75 8.16 16.62
N SER A 95 -1.25 9.27 17.15
CA SER A 95 -2.37 10.03 16.57
C SER A 95 -1.85 11.11 15.62
N THR A 96 -2.18 10.98 14.34
CA THR A 96 -1.79 11.91 13.27
C THR A 96 -3.03 12.36 12.49
N PRO A 97 -3.26 13.67 12.34
CA PRO A 97 -4.35 14.17 11.51
C PRO A 97 -4.09 13.90 10.03
N ARG A 98 -5.15 13.63 9.28
CA ARG A 98 -5.09 13.38 7.83
C ARG A 98 -6.25 14.06 7.16
N ILE A 99 -5.98 14.74 6.04
CA ILE A 99 -7.01 15.35 5.19
C ILE A 99 -6.94 14.67 3.82
N ARG A 100 -8.09 14.23 3.34
CA ARG A 100 -8.26 13.63 2.01
C ARG A 100 -9.38 14.38 1.32
N VAL A 101 -9.16 14.72 0.06
CA VAL A 101 -10.09 15.51 -0.72
C VAL A 101 -10.33 14.81 -2.04
N GLY A 102 -11.58 14.46 -2.30
CA GLY A 102 -12.03 14.23 -3.66
C GLY A 102 -12.29 15.58 -4.32
N CYS A 103 -11.82 15.76 -5.55
CA CYS A 103 -12.07 16.98 -6.31
C CYS A 103 -12.40 16.65 -7.76
N ARG A 104 -12.95 17.64 -8.46
CA ARG A 104 -13.05 17.63 -9.92
C ARG A 104 -12.13 18.73 -10.43
N LEU A 105 -11.18 18.34 -11.27
CA LEU A 105 -10.28 19.28 -11.93
C LEU A 105 -10.92 19.68 -13.25
N ASP A 106 -11.28 20.95 -13.34
CA ASP A 106 -11.85 21.56 -14.53
C ASP A 106 -10.73 22.36 -15.22
N ILE A 107 -10.37 21.99 -16.46
CA ILE A 107 -9.36 22.67 -17.27
C ILE A 107 -10.09 23.65 -18.20
N PRO A 108 -9.84 24.96 -18.09
CA PRO A 108 -10.51 25.97 -18.91
C PRO A 108 -9.91 26.09 -20.32
N ASP A 109 -10.74 26.53 -21.26
CA ASP A 109 -10.34 26.98 -22.61
C ASP A 109 -9.83 28.44 -22.61
N GLU A 110 -9.51 28.98 -23.78
CA GLU A 110 -9.10 30.38 -23.98
C GLU A 110 -10.16 31.42 -23.55
N LYS A 111 -11.39 31.01 -23.26
CA LYS A 111 -12.52 31.85 -22.82
C LYS A 111 -12.91 31.58 -21.36
N ASP A 112 -12.05 30.91 -20.60
CA ASP A 112 -12.28 30.51 -19.21
C ASP A 112 -13.49 29.56 -19.02
N GLN A 113 -13.92 28.87 -20.08
CA GLN A 113 -15.00 27.88 -20.02
C GLN A 113 -14.42 26.48 -19.78
N PRO A 114 -15.06 25.64 -18.95
CA PRO A 114 -14.56 24.30 -18.70
C PRO A 114 -14.62 23.45 -19.97
N GLU A 115 -13.46 23.16 -20.55
CA GLU A 115 -13.31 22.33 -21.77
C GLU A 115 -13.17 20.86 -21.42
N VAL A 116 -12.40 20.56 -20.37
CA VAL A 116 -12.12 19.19 -19.92
C VAL A 116 -12.34 19.10 -18.42
N GLN A 117 -13.02 18.04 -17.98
CA GLN A 117 -13.25 17.76 -16.56
C GLN A 117 -12.74 16.36 -16.22
N GLY A 118 -11.98 16.25 -15.13
CA GLY A 118 -11.46 14.97 -14.65
C GLY A 118 -11.61 14.81 -13.14
N PRO A 119 -11.78 13.59 -12.64
CA PRO A 119 -11.68 13.35 -11.20
C PRO A 119 -10.24 13.61 -10.74
N CYS A 120 -10.10 14.28 -9.61
CA CYS A 120 -8.82 14.45 -8.91
C CYS A 120 -8.96 14.02 -7.46
N MET A 121 -7.84 13.62 -6.87
CA MET A 121 -7.75 13.27 -5.46
C MET A 121 -6.53 13.96 -4.85
N GLY A 122 -6.71 14.50 -3.65
CA GLY A 122 -5.67 15.15 -2.87
C GLY A 122 -5.53 14.52 -1.49
N MET A 123 -4.32 14.55 -0.95
CA MET A 123 -4.03 14.20 0.44
C MET A 123 -3.10 15.26 1.02
N ALA A 124 -3.47 15.82 2.18
CA ALA A 124 -2.55 16.67 2.92
C ALA A 124 -1.53 15.81 3.67
N VAL A 125 -0.27 16.17 3.55
CA VAL A 125 0.84 15.52 4.25
C VAL A 125 1.51 16.56 5.12
N ASP A 126 1.61 16.28 6.41
CA ASP A 126 2.44 17.05 7.32
C ASP A 126 3.90 16.61 7.12
N LEU A 127 4.74 17.52 6.63
CA LEU A 127 6.15 17.25 6.30
C LEU A 127 7.10 17.77 7.39
N LEU A 128 6.57 18.39 8.46
CA LEU A 128 7.31 19.01 9.57
C LEU A 128 7.21 18.16 10.84
#